data_AF-A0AAD4JNV4-F1
#
_entry.id   AF-A0AAD4JNV4-F1
#
_cell.length_a   1.000
_cell.length_b   1.000
_cell.length_c   1.000
_cell.angle_alpha   90.00
_cell.angle_beta   90.00
_cell.angle_gamma   90.00
#
_symmetry.space_group_name_H-M   'P 1'
#
loop_
_entity.id
_entity.type
_entity.pdbx_description
1 polymer ?
#
loop_
_entity_poly.entity_id
_entity_poly.type
_entity_poly.pdbx_seq_one_letter_code
_entity_poly.pdbx_strand_id
1 'polypeptide(L)'
;MKVALRGKVLDVFLEYKKEAEDHLSKAVKLNPSLADAWLSLGNCIWKKGDLVSAKNCFTLGLSKGPHKGLLSQLSMLERRMAQDSEDQVKIVDDSIKHAKEAISLDVKDGNSWYNLGNACLTSFFITGAWDHGKLLQSLKSYQHAEKDEMMKSNPDLYYNCAIVNKYLENYERALSGFEAAALRDPGLNAMEEVQKITCLLENMIKICQTCL
;
A
#
# COMPACT_ATOMS: atom_id res chain seq x y z
N MET A 1 -3.93 -0.30 29.64
CA MET A 1 -3.67 1.00 28.95
C MET A 1 -2.18 1.40 28.97
N LYS A 2 -1.51 1.53 30.14
CA LYS A 2 -0.09 1.95 30.22
C LYS A 2 0.90 1.05 29.44
N VAL A 3 0.70 -0.27 29.43
CA VAL A 3 1.59 -1.22 28.74
C VAL A 3 1.49 -1.12 27.22
N ALA A 4 0.28 -0.96 26.68
CA ALA A 4 0.06 -0.77 25.24
C ALA A 4 0.63 0.57 24.76
N LEU A 5 0.52 1.63 25.56
CA LEU A 5 1.07 2.94 25.23
C LEU A 5 2.61 2.88 25.11
N ARG A 6 3.28 2.18 26.03
CA ARG A 6 4.75 2.00 25.99
C ARG A 6 5.20 1.22 24.75
N GLY A 7 4.45 0.17 24.39
CA GLY A 7 4.67 -0.57 23.14
C GLY A 7 4.50 0.32 21.90
N LYS A 8 3.42 1.10 21.82
CA LYS A 8 3.17 2.05 20.72
C LYS A 8 4.27 3.10 20.56
N VAL A 9 4.78 3.66 21.66
CA VAL A 9 5.88 4.64 21.62
C VAL A 9 7.17 4.02 21.07
N LEU A 10 7.46 2.77 21.44
CA LEU A 10 8.64 2.06 20.93
C LEU A 10 8.47 1.60 19.48
N ASP A 11 7.24 1.45 19.00
CA ASP A 11 6.91 1.16 17.59
C ASP A 11 6.98 2.38 16.66
N VAL A 12 7.25 3.59 17.19
CA VAL A 12 7.53 4.76 16.33
C VAL A 12 8.86 4.62 15.61
N PHE A 13 9.81 3.87 16.17
CA PHE A 13 11.11 3.65 15.55
C PHE A 13 10.99 2.68 14.37
N LEU A 14 11.75 2.93 13.31
CA LEU A 14 11.78 2.09 12.11
C LEU A 14 12.34 0.69 12.42
N GLU A 15 13.22 0.59 13.41
CA GLU A 15 13.87 -0.66 13.81
C GLU A 15 13.03 -1.46 14.82
N TYR A 16 13.12 -2.80 14.71
CA TYR A 16 12.51 -3.72 15.65
C TYR A 16 13.10 -3.57 17.07
N LYS A 17 12.21 -3.54 18.07
CA LYS A 17 12.57 -3.54 19.49
C LYS A 17 11.90 -4.69 20.22
N LYS A 18 12.70 -5.64 20.72
CA LYS A 18 12.20 -6.79 21.49
C LYS A 18 11.34 -6.38 22.69
N GLU A 19 11.68 -5.29 23.37
CA GLU A 19 10.89 -4.75 24.48
C GLU A 19 9.47 -4.34 24.07
N ALA A 20 9.30 -3.83 22.84
CA ALA A 20 7.99 -3.48 22.31
C ALA A 20 7.16 -4.75 22.11
N GLU A 21 7.73 -5.79 21.49
CA GLU A 21 7.09 -7.10 21.32
C GLU A 21 6.65 -7.69 22.67
N ASP A 22 7.53 -7.67 23.69
CA ASP A 22 7.23 -8.20 25.02
C ASP A 22 6.07 -7.47 25.71
N HIS A 23 6.06 -6.12 25.63
CA HIS A 23 4.98 -5.31 26.20
C HIS A 23 3.66 -5.50 25.45
N LEU A 24 3.70 -5.52 24.12
CA LEU A 24 2.51 -5.69 23.28
C LEU A 24 1.92 -7.10 23.41
N SER A 25 2.78 -8.12 23.50
CA SER A 25 2.40 -9.51 23.79
C SER A 25 1.69 -9.66 25.13
N LYS A 26 2.17 -8.95 26.17
CA LYS A 26 1.47 -8.88 27.46
C LYS A 26 0.13 -8.15 27.34
N ALA A 27 0.08 -7.07 26.56
CA ALA A 27 -1.15 -6.29 26.37
C ALA A 27 -2.28 -7.11 25.73
N VAL A 28 -1.98 -7.86 24.68
CA VAL A 28 -2.99 -8.71 24.00
C VAL A 28 -3.43 -9.91 24.85
N LYS A 29 -2.55 -10.43 25.73
CA LYS A 29 -2.93 -11.47 26.71
C LYS A 29 -3.86 -10.93 27.80
N LEU A 30 -3.62 -9.71 28.28
CA LEU A 30 -4.42 -9.07 29.32
C LEU A 30 -5.79 -8.61 28.81
N ASN A 31 -5.84 -8.11 27.57
CA ASN A 31 -7.09 -7.73 26.93
C ASN A 31 -7.06 -8.16 25.45
N PRO A 32 -7.54 -9.38 25.13
CA PRO A 32 -7.58 -9.88 23.77
C PRO A 32 -8.43 -9.03 22.83
N SER A 33 -9.44 -8.29 23.32
CA SER A 33 -10.32 -7.48 22.47
C SER A 33 -9.73 -6.13 22.08
N LEU A 34 -8.52 -5.80 22.54
CA LEU A 34 -7.86 -4.53 22.22
C LEU A 34 -7.21 -4.59 20.82
N ALA A 35 -7.99 -4.30 19.78
CA ALA A 35 -7.55 -4.35 18.37
C ALA A 35 -6.28 -3.53 18.10
N ASP A 36 -6.17 -2.35 18.71
CA ASP A 36 -4.99 -1.49 18.65
C ASP A 36 -3.70 -2.16 19.15
N ALA A 37 -3.79 -3.04 20.15
CA ALA A 37 -2.63 -3.76 20.67
C ALA A 37 -2.21 -4.88 19.72
N TRP A 38 -3.17 -5.58 19.09
CA TRP A 38 -2.89 -6.53 18.02
C TRP A 38 -2.25 -5.87 16.80
N LEU A 39 -2.77 -4.69 16.42
CA LEU A 39 -2.23 -3.90 15.31
C LEU A 39 -0.77 -3.52 15.58
N SER A 40 -0.50 -2.98 16.76
CA SER A 40 0.86 -2.58 17.15
C SER A 40 1.79 -3.80 17.27
N LEU A 41 1.30 -4.93 17.80
CA LEU A 41 2.09 -6.17 17.91
C LEU A 41 2.45 -6.72 16.53
N GLY A 42 1.49 -6.77 15.60
CA GLY A 42 1.73 -7.24 14.25
C GLY A 42 2.71 -6.35 13.48
N ASN A 43 2.62 -5.02 13.62
CA ASN A 43 3.59 -4.09 13.04
C ASN A 43 5.00 -4.30 13.61
N CYS A 44 5.10 -4.48 14.94
CA CYS A 44 6.39 -4.75 15.59
C CYS A 44 7.02 -6.05 15.09
N ILE A 45 6.23 -7.12 14.96
CA ILE A 45 6.68 -8.41 14.42
C ILE A 45 7.01 -8.31 12.92
N TRP A 46 6.28 -7.51 12.15
CA TRP A 46 6.62 -7.26 10.75
C TRP A 46 8.00 -6.62 10.63
N LYS A 47 8.34 -5.62 11.48
CA LYS A 47 9.70 -5.03 11.51
C LYS A 47 10.81 -6.03 11.83
N LYS A 48 10.49 -7.12 12.54
CA LYS A 48 11.40 -8.24 12.81
C LYS A 48 11.66 -9.11 11.57
N GLY A 49 10.82 -8.99 10.54
CA GLY A 49 10.85 -9.79 9.32
C GLY A 49 9.99 -11.06 9.36
N ASP A 50 9.31 -11.34 10.47
CA ASP A 50 8.46 -12.53 10.61
C ASP A 50 7.04 -12.25 10.07
N LEU A 51 6.89 -12.35 8.76
CA LEU A 51 5.62 -12.04 8.06
C LEU A 51 4.49 -12.99 8.49
N VAL A 52 4.80 -14.26 8.78
CA VAL A 52 3.79 -15.27 9.16
C VAL A 52 3.21 -14.93 10.54
N SER A 53 4.06 -14.63 11.52
CA SER A 53 3.60 -14.24 12.85
C SER A 53 2.89 -12.88 12.84
N ALA A 54 3.32 -11.93 11.99
CA ALA A 54 2.62 -10.66 11.81
C ALA A 54 1.19 -10.89 11.26
N LYS A 55 1.05 -11.74 10.24
CA LYS A 55 -0.26 -12.13 9.67
C LYS A 55 -1.16 -12.71 10.75
N ASN A 56 -0.64 -13.65 11.54
CA ASN A 56 -1.37 -14.26 12.65
C ASN A 56 -1.87 -13.22 13.67
N CYS A 57 -1.04 -12.22 14.01
CA CYS A 57 -1.46 -11.15 14.92
C CYS A 57 -2.62 -10.34 14.35
N PHE A 58 -2.56 -9.97 13.07
CA PHE A 58 -3.64 -9.21 12.43
C PHE A 58 -4.94 -10.02 12.35
N THR A 59 -4.85 -11.30 11.93
CA THR A 59 -6.01 -12.20 11.86
C THR A 59 -6.63 -12.46 13.23
N LEU A 60 -5.80 -12.66 14.27
CA LEU A 60 -6.31 -12.82 15.64
C LEU A 60 -6.98 -11.55 16.16
N GLY A 61 -6.44 -10.37 15.85
CA GLY A 61 -7.10 -9.09 16.17
C GLY A 61 -8.46 -8.97 15.50
N LEU A 62 -8.56 -9.31 14.21
CA LEU A 62 -9.82 -9.28 13.46
C LEU A 62 -10.84 -10.31 13.94
N SER A 63 -10.39 -11.44 14.51
CA SER A 63 -11.29 -12.42 15.14
C SER A 63 -12.06 -11.86 16.34
N LYS A 64 -11.64 -10.71 16.87
CA LYS A 64 -12.30 -10.03 18.00
C LYS A 64 -13.26 -8.93 17.57
N GLY A 65 -13.19 -8.52 16.31
CA GLY A 65 -14.08 -7.54 15.71
C GLY A 65 -13.47 -6.88 14.47
N PRO A 66 -14.32 -6.35 13.57
CA PRO A 66 -13.85 -5.58 12.42
C PRO A 66 -13.03 -4.37 12.86
N HIS A 67 -11.87 -4.16 12.22
CA HIS A 67 -11.01 -3.02 12.54
C HIS A 67 -10.25 -2.56 11.29
N LYS A 68 -10.51 -1.33 10.85
CA LYS A 68 -9.96 -0.73 9.62
C LYS A 68 -8.44 -0.88 9.54
N GLY A 69 -7.73 -0.45 10.59
CA GLY A 69 -6.27 -0.50 10.60
C GLY A 69 -5.68 -1.92 10.49
N LEU A 70 -6.36 -2.92 11.06
CA LEU A 70 -5.91 -4.31 10.96
C LEU A 70 -6.11 -4.86 9.54
N LEU A 71 -7.25 -4.55 8.92
CA LEU A 71 -7.54 -4.90 7.52
C LEU A 71 -6.56 -4.24 6.55
N SER A 72 -6.25 -2.95 6.77
CA SER A 72 -5.25 -2.23 5.96
C SER A 72 -3.86 -2.87 6.07
N GLN A 73 -3.39 -3.16 7.28
CA GLN A 73 -2.08 -3.80 7.46
C GLN A 73 -2.03 -5.21 6.89
N LEU A 74 -3.11 -5.99 7.04
CA LEU A 74 -3.21 -7.33 6.46
C LEU A 74 -3.14 -7.29 4.93
N SER A 75 -3.86 -6.36 4.31
CA SER A 75 -3.79 -6.13 2.86
C SER A 75 -2.37 -5.79 2.42
N MET A 76 -1.66 -4.90 3.12
CA MET A 76 -0.27 -4.53 2.80
C MET A 76 0.68 -5.73 2.95
N LEU A 77 0.57 -6.46 4.05
CA LEU A 77 1.41 -7.62 4.36
C LEU A 77 1.23 -8.73 3.32
N GLU A 78 0.00 -9.00 2.91
CA GLU A 78 -0.31 -10.03 1.90
C GLU A 78 0.37 -9.72 0.56
N ARG A 79 0.35 -8.46 0.10
CA ARG A 79 1.09 -8.08 -1.13
C ARG A 79 2.59 -8.31 -0.99
N ARG A 80 3.15 -8.07 0.21
CA ARG A 80 4.56 -8.35 0.45
C ARG A 80 4.84 -9.85 0.42
N MET A 81 4.02 -10.65 1.08
CA MET A 81 4.16 -12.12 1.08
C MET A 81 3.97 -12.73 -0.31
N ALA A 82 3.14 -12.13 -1.16
CA ALA A 82 2.94 -12.59 -2.53
C ALA A 82 4.22 -12.52 -3.38
N GLN A 83 5.16 -11.62 -3.10
CA GLN A 83 6.40 -11.49 -3.89
C GLN A 83 7.27 -12.76 -3.82
N ASP A 84 7.22 -13.48 -2.69
CA ASP A 84 8.08 -14.63 -2.39
C ASP A 84 7.30 -15.97 -2.41
N SER A 85 6.07 -15.98 -2.91
CA SER A 85 5.17 -17.13 -2.87
C SER A 85 4.86 -17.69 -4.26
N GLU A 86 4.51 -18.97 -4.34
CA GLU A 86 3.97 -19.60 -5.57
C GLU A 86 2.48 -19.23 -5.76
N ASP A 87 1.72 -19.07 -4.67
CA ASP A 87 0.29 -18.73 -4.67
C ASP A 87 0.00 -17.21 -4.80
N GLN A 88 0.79 -16.46 -5.59
CA GLN A 88 0.75 -14.99 -5.63
C GLN A 88 -0.66 -14.44 -5.90
N VAL A 89 -1.36 -15.04 -6.88
CA VAL A 89 -2.69 -14.60 -7.31
C VAL A 89 -3.70 -14.66 -6.17
N LYS A 90 -3.75 -15.79 -5.46
CA LYS A 90 -4.67 -15.99 -4.35
C LYS A 90 -4.38 -15.02 -3.20
N ILE A 91 -3.10 -14.84 -2.85
CA ILE A 91 -2.70 -13.94 -1.76
C ILE A 91 -3.07 -12.49 -2.10
N VAL A 92 -2.92 -12.07 -3.35
CA VAL A 92 -3.29 -10.71 -3.77
C VAL A 92 -4.80 -10.52 -3.86
N ASP A 93 -5.57 -11.56 -4.21
CA ASP A 93 -7.04 -11.49 -4.14
C ASP A 93 -7.53 -11.35 -2.69
N ASP A 94 -6.90 -12.05 -1.73
CA ASP A 94 -7.14 -11.84 -0.29
C ASP A 94 -6.80 -10.39 0.12
N SER A 95 -5.69 -9.84 -0.39
CA SER A 95 -5.30 -8.45 -0.15
C SER A 95 -6.34 -7.44 -0.65
N ILE A 96 -6.92 -7.68 -1.84
CA ILE A 96 -8.00 -6.87 -2.40
C ILE A 96 -9.26 -6.97 -1.52
N LYS A 97 -9.60 -8.17 -1.05
CA LYS A 97 -10.75 -8.39 -0.16
C LYS A 97 -10.60 -7.59 1.13
N HIS A 98 -9.47 -7.72 1.82
CA HIS A 98 -9.23 -6.98 3.06
C HIS A 98 -9.22 -5.45 2.85
N ALA A 99 -8.65 -4.96 1.73
CA ALA A 99 -8.70 -3.54 1.41
C ALA A 99 -10.14 -3.02 1.21
N LYS A 100 -10.99 -3.79 0.52
CA LYS A 100 -12.42 -3.45 0.34
C LYS A 100 -13.18 -3.46 1.65
N GLU A 101 -12.91 -4.42 2.53
CA GLU A 101 -13.48 -4.45 3.88
C GLU A 101 -13.01 -3.25 4.72
N ALA A 102 -11.77 -2.79 4.58
CA ALA A 102 -11.30 -1.57 5.26
C ALA A 102 -12.08 -0.33 4.80
N ILE A 103 -12.33 -0.21 3.50
CA ILE A 103 -13.13 0.88 2.91
C ILE A 103 -14.60 0.82 3.38
N SER A 104 -15.18 -0.37 3.54
CA SER A 104 -16.58 -0.48 4.00
C SER A 104 -16.77 0.00 5.44
N LEU A 105 -15.72 -0.02 6.26
CA LEU A 105 -15.73 0.55 7.61
C LEU A 105 -15.60 2.08 7.61
N ASP A 106 -14.93 2.66 6.62
CA ASP A 106 -14.77 4.11 6.46
C ASP A 106 -14.49 4.50 5.00
N VAL A 107 -15.54 4.86 4.27
CA VAL A 107 -15.46 5.18 2.84
C VAL A 107 -14.71 6.49 2.54
N LYS A 108 -14.43 7.31 3.56
CA LYS A 108 -13.70 8.58 3.43
C LYS A 108 -12.21 8.44 3.68
N ASP A 109 -11.77 7.30 4.21
CA ASP A 109 -10.37 7.04 4.53
C ASP A 109 -9.52 6.91 3.27
N GLY A 110 -8.70 7.92 2.96
CA GLY A 110 -7.88 7.91 1.77
C GLY A 110 -6.81 6.81 1.79
N ASN A 111 -6.32 6.42 2.97
CA ASN A 111 -5.34 5.35 3.11
C ASN A 111 -5.90 3.97 2.75
N SER A 112 -7.16 3.68 3.08
CA SER A 112 -7.84 2.44 2.69
C SER A 112 -8.04 2.37 1.18
N TRP A 113 -8.43 3.49 0.55
CA TRP A 113 -8.49 3.60 -0.91
C TRP A 113 -7.13 3.44 -1.58
N TYR A 114 -6.08 4.05 -1.03
CA TYR A 114 -4.72 3.89 -1.50
C TYR A 114 -4.26 2.43 -1.42
N ASN A 115 -4.57 1.73 -0.32
CA ASN A 115 -4.27 0.32 -0.17
C ASN A 115 -4.99 -0.58 -1.17
N LEU A 116 -6.26 -0.28 -1.50
CA LEU A 116 -6.97 -0.97 -2.57
C LEU A 116 -6.30 -0.73 -3.93
N GLY A 117 -5.89 0.51 -4.20
CA GLY A 117 -5.13 0.86 -5.41
C GLY A 117 -3.87 0.01 -5.54
N ASN A 118 -3.06 -0.03 -4.48
CA ASN A 118 -1.84 -0.84 -4.46
C ASN A 118 -2.12 -2.34 -4.67
N ALA A 119 -3.21 -2.87 -4.09
CA ALA A 119 -3.61 -4.27 -4.28
C ALA A 119 -4.06 -4.57 -5.71
N CYS A 120 -4.85 -3.69 -6.32
CA CYS A 120 -5.24 -3.79 -7.73
C CYS A 120 -4.03 -3.67 -8.67
N LEU A 121 -3.10 -2.75 -8.41
CA LEU A 121 -1.88 -2.59 -9.18
C LEU A 121 -0.97 -3.81 -9.07
N THR A 122 -0.81 -4.37 -7.87
CA THR A 122 -0.07 -5.61 -7.67
C THR A 122 -0.72 -6.75 -8.44
N SER A 123 -2.06 -6.87 -8.37
CA SER A 123 -2.83 -7.86 -9.12
C SER A 123 -2.60 -7.76 -10.62
N PHE A 124 -2.57 -6.54 -11.17
CA PHE A 124 -2.25 -6.30 -12.58
C PHE A 124 -0.87 -6.82 -12.96
N PHE A 125 0.17 -6.57 -12.14
CA PHE A 125 1.53 -7.01 -12.45
C PHE A 125 1.69 -8.53 -12.34
N ILE A 126 1.17 -9.15 -11.27
CA ILE A 126 1.34 -10.60 -11.07
C ILE A 126 0.59 -11.45 -12.11
N THR A 127 -0.48 -10.91 -12.70
CA THR A 127 -1.22 -11.61 -13.76
C THR A 127 -0.57 -11.43 -15.13
N GLY A 128 0.51 -10.66 -15.25
CA GLY A 128 1.24 -10.45 -16.51
C GLY A 128 0.94 -9.13 -17.22
N ALA A 129 0.43 -8.12 -16.50
CA ALA A 129 0.22 -6.76 -16.98
C ALA A 129 -0.74 -6.61 -18.18
N TRP A 130 -1.75 -7.48 -18.29
CA TRP A 130 -2.78 -7.41 -19.34
C TRP A 130 -4.21 -7.17 -18.82
N ASP A 131 -4.46 -7.34 -17.51
CA ASP A 131 -5.79 -7.12 -16.93
C ASP A 131 -6.08 -5.61 -16.78
N HIS A 132 -6.57 -5.02 -17.87
CA HIS A 132 -6.94 -3.61 -17.91
C HIS A 132 -8.05 -3.26 -16.90
N GLY A 133 -8.89 -4.23 -16.52
CA GLY A 133 -9.93 -4.04 -15.51
C GLY A 133 -9.33 -3.76 -14.13
N LYS A 134 -8.30 -4.52 -13.72
CA LYS A 134 -7.58 -4.28 -12.46
C LYS A 134 -6.82 -2.96 -12.48
N LEU A 135 -6.23 -2.60 -13.62
CA LEU A 135 -5.54 -1.32 -13.79
C LEU A 135 -6.49 -0.12 -13.62
N LEU A 136 -7.68 -0.17 -14.24
CA LEU A 136 -8.72 0.85 -14.07
C LEU A 136 -9.28 0.90 -12.64
N GLN A 137 -9.42 -0.24 -11.97
CA GLN A 137 -9.80 -0.28 -10.55
C GLN A 137 -8.74 0.39 -9.67
N SER A 138 -7.45 0.17 -9.97
CA SER A 138 -6.34 0.85 -9.29
C SER A 138 -6.44 2.37 -9.45
N LEU A 139 -6.62 2.85 -10.68
CA LEU A 139 -6.73 4.29 -10.96
C LEU A 139 -7.88 4.93 -10.18
N LYS A 140 -9.08 4.32 -10.23
CA LYS A 140 -10.25 4.82 -9.49
C LYS A 140 -9.98 4.87 -7.98
N SER A 141 -9.29 3.86 -7.45
CA SER A 141 -8.97 3.80 -6.02
C SER A 141 -8.01 4.93 -5.62
N TYR A 142 -6.97 5.21 -6.42
CA TYR A 142 -6.09 6.36 -6.17
C TYR A 142 -6.82 7.70 -6.27
N GLN A 143 -7.70 7.87 -7.26
CA GLN A 143 -8.54 9.09 -7.37
C GLN A 143 -9.48 9.28 -6.17
N HIS A 144 -9.93 8.19 -5.54
CA HIS A 144 -10.66 8.28 -4.28
C HIS A 144 -9.74 8.64 -3.10
N ALA A 145 -8.53 8.09 -3.06
CA ALA A 145 -7.53 8.41 -2.04
C ALA A 145 -7.11 9.90 -2.07
N GLU A 146 -6.94 10.48 -3.25
CA GLU A 146 -6.56 11.88 -3.46
C GLU A 146 -7.59 12.90 -2.95
N LYS A 147 -8.85 12.47 -2.73
CA LYS A 147 -9.90 13.32 -2.13
C LYS A 147 -9.68 13.56 -0.65
N ASP A 148 -8.89 12.73 0.02
CA ASP A 148 -8.49 12.91 1.40
C ASP A 148 -7.29 13.86 1.48
N GLU A 149 -7.47 15.00 2.16
CA GLU A 149 -6.42 16.03 2.31
C GLU A 149 -5.13 15.47 2.94
N MET A 150 -5.25 14.49 3.83
CA MET A 150 -4.08 13.87 4.47
C MET A 150 -3.21 13.13 3.45
N MET A 151 -3.84 12.54 2.42
CA MET A 151 -3.16 11.77 1.39
C MET A 151 -2.43 12.65 0.37
N LYS A 152 -2.75 13.94 0.26
CA LYS A 152 -2.07 14.85 -0.67
C LYS A 152 -0.60 15.08 -0.34
N SER A 153 -0.17 14.73 0.87
CA SER A 153 1.24 14.76 1.28
C SER A 153 2.00 13.48 0.92
N ASN A 154 1.31 12.39 0.59
CA ASN A 154 1.90 11.08 0.35
C ASN A 154 2.56 11.01 -1.04
N PRO A 155 3.90 10.95 -1.17
CA PRO A 155 4.57 10.89 -2.47
C PRO A 155 4.31 9.57 -3.21
N ASP A 156 4.18 8.45 -2.49
CA ASP A 156 3.96 7.12 -3.09
C ASP A 156 2.60 7.03 -3.78
N LEU A 157 1.59 7.75 -3.28
CA LEU A 157 0.28 7.82 -3.93
C LEU A 157 0.41 8.40 -5.34
N TYR A 158 1.10 9.54 -5.48
CA TYR A 158 1.32 10.17 -6.79
C TYR A 158 2.19 9.31 -7.69
N TYR A 159 3.24 8.70 -7.14
CA TYR A 159 4.11 7.81 -7.88
C TYR A 159 3.35 6.60 -8.45
N ASN A 160 2.58 5.91 -7.61
CA ASN A 160 1.82 4.72 -8.03
C ASN A 160 0.67 5.08 -8.97
N CYS A 161 0.01 6.23 -8.76
CA CYS A 161 -1.00 6.75 -9.68
C CYS A 161 -0.39 7.10 -11.05
N ALA A 162 0.82 7.66 -11.07
CA ALA A 162 1.58 7.94 -12.30
C ALA A 162 1.97 6.67 -13.04
N ILE A 163 2.42 5.63 -12.34
CA ILE A 163 2.68 4.30 -12.92
C ILE A 163 1.42 3.77 -13.61
N VAL A 164 0.26 3.82 -12.95
CA VAL A 164 -1.00 3.39 -13.56
C VAL A 164 -1.32 4.19 -14.81
N ASN A 165 -1.18 5.52 -14.78
CA ASN A 165 -1.41 6.37 -15.95
C ASN A 165 -0.43 6.07 -17.08
N LYS A 166 0.83 5.75 -16.77
CA LYS A 166 1.84 5.33 -17.76
C LYS A 166 1.41 4.07 -18.52
N TYR A 167 0.93 3.04 -17.81
CA TYR A 167 0.42 1.81 -18.43
C TYR A 167 -0.91 2.00 -19.17
N LEU A 168 -1.68 3.04 -18.81
CA LEU A 168 -2.88 3.45 -19.54
C LEU A 168 -2.56 4.43 -20.69
N GLU A 169 -1.29 4.71 -20.96
CA GLU A 169 -0.82 5.67 -21.98
C GLU A 169 -1.35 7.11 -21.78
N ASN A 170 -1.81 7.43 -20.57
CA ASN A 170 -2.17 8.79 -20.18
C ASN A 170 -0.91 9.59 -19.80
N TYR A 171 0.00 9.79 -20.76
CA TYR A 171 1.35 10.29 -20.50
C TYR A 171 1.39 11.68 -19.83
N GLU A 172 0.46 12.58 -20.16
CA GLU A 172 0.34 13.89 -19.48
C GLU A 172 0.12 13.74 -17.96
N ARG A 173 -0.80 12.85 -17.58
CA ARG A 173 -1.09 12.57 -16.16
C ARG A 173 0.03 11.80 -15.49
N ALA A 174 0.69 10.90 -16.22
CA ALA A 174 1.85 10.17 -15.72
C ALA A 174 2.99 11.15 -15.38
N LEU A 175 3.34 12.05 -16.30
CA LEU A 175 4.37 13.07 -16.09
C LEU A 175 4.04 13.95 -14.88
N SER A 176 2.82 14.52 -14.85
CA SER A 176 2.36 15.36 -13.74
C SER A 176 2.42 14.64 -12.39
N GLY A 177 2.06 13.36 -12.36
CA GLY A 177 2.10 12.54 -11.15
C GLY A 177 3.52 12.23 -10.69
N PHE A 178 4.45 11.90 -11.60
CA PHE A 178 5.85 11.68 -11.25
C PHE A 178 6.54 12.95 -10.76
N GLU A 179 6.28 14.11 -11.39
CA GLU A 179 6.76 15.41 -10.93
C GLU A 179 6.22 15.74 -9.53
N ALA A 180 4.92 15.50 -9.31
CA ALA A 180 4.30 15.68 -8.00
C ALA A 180 4.90 14.76 -6.91
N ALA A 181 5.27 13.53 -7.26
CA ALA A 181 5.97 12.61 -6.37
C ALA A 181 7.39 13.11 -6.07
N ALA A 182 8.17 13.49 -7.10
CA ALA A 182 9.53 14.01 -6.95
C ALA A 182 9.60 15.29 -6.11
N LEU A 183 8.60 16.17 -6.23
CA LEU A 183 8.52 17.39 -5.44
C LEU A 183 8.36 17.11 -3.93
N ARG A 184 7.67 16.02 -3.58
CA ARG A 184 7.40 15.63 -2.18
C ARG A 184 8.53 14.79 -1.59
N ASP A 185 9.03 13.84 -2.37
CA ASP A 185 10.15 13.00 -2.01
C ASP A 185 11.11 12.83 -3.20
N PRO A 186 12.19 13.62 -3.24
CA PRO A 186 13.24 13.47 -4.25
C PRO A 186 13.92 12.09 -4.22
N GLY A 187 13.86 11.36 -3.10
CA GLY A 187 14.47 10.04 -2.93
C GLY A 187 13.76 8.91 -3.71
N LEU A 188 12.54 9.14 -4.20
CA LEU A 188 11.83 8.19 -5.06
C LEU A 188 12.40 8.08 -6.47
N ASN A 189 13.34 8.97 -6.86
CA ASN A 189 13.91 9.04 -8.21
C ASN A 189 12.85 9.15 -9.32
N ALA A 190 11.68 9.72 -9.03
CA ALA A 190 10.57 9.81 -9.98
C ALA A 190 10.90 10.64 -11.23
N MET A 191 11.89 11.53 -11.15
CA MET A 191 12.40 12.28 -12.31
C MET A 191 13.06 11.39 -13.37
N GLU A 192 13.56 10.21 -13.01
CA GLU A 192 14.04 9.25 -14.01
C GLU A 192 12.90 8.72 -14.88
N GLU A 193 11.72 8.48 -14.29
CA GLU A 193 10.53 8.08 -15.04
C GLU A 193 10.03 9.21 -15.95
N VAL A 194 10.10 10.46 -15.50
CA VAL A 194 9.81 11.64 -16.34
C VAL A 194 10.71 11.65 -17.58
N GLN A 195 12.03 11.51 -17.40
CA GLN A 195 13.00 11.49 -18.50
C GLN A 195 12.73 10.34 -19.48
N LYS A 196 12.42 9.14 -18.98
CA LYS A 196 12.08 7.97 -19.81
C LYS A 196 10.85 8.25 -20.68
N ILE A 197 9.79 8.81 -20.09
CA ILE A 197 8.56 9.13 -20.82
C ILE A 197 8.81 10.23 -21.85
N THR A 198 9.49 11.32 -21.49
CA THR A 198 9.81 12.40 -22.43
C THR A 198 10.63 11.89 -23.62
N CYS A 199 11.65 11.06 -23.37
CA CYS A 199 12.45 10.45 -24.44
C CYS A 199 11.60 9.55 -25.36
N LEU A 200 10.70 8.75 -24.79
CA LEU A 200 9.76 7.94 -25.57
C LEU A 200 8.88 8.80 -26.48
N LEU A 201 8.28 9.87 -25.94
CA LEU A 201 7.42 10.78 -26.69
C LEU A 201 8.18 11.49 -27.82
N GLU A 202 9.39 11.99 -27.54
CA GLU A 202 10.26 12.59 -28.56
C GLU A 202 10.57 11.63 -29.70
N ASN A 203 10.85 10.36 -29.38
CA ASN A 203 11.12 9.34 -30.39
C ASN A 203 9.88 9.03 -31.24
N MET A 204 8.69 8.97 -30.64
CA MET A 204 7.44 8.80 -31.39
C MET A 204 7.18 9.97 -32.33
N ILE A 205 7.41 11.20 -31.88
CA ILE A 205 7.26 12.40 -32.72
C ILE A 205 8.20 12.33 -33.93
N LYS A 206 9.48 11.95 -33.73
CA LYS A 206 10.44 11.77 -34.83
C LYS A 206 9.98 10.74 -35.84
N ILE A 207 9.48 9.58 -35.38
CA ILE A 207 8.97 8.53 -36.27
C ILE A 207 7.78 9.04 -37.08
N CYS A 208 6.83 9.74 -36.44
CA CYS A 208 5.68 10.32 -37.14
C CYS A 208 6.08 11.35 -38.21
N GLN A 209 7.15 12.12 -37.97
CA GLN A 209 7.68 13.10 -38.92
C GLN A 209 8.41 12.46 -40.10
N THR A 210 9.03 11.29 -39.92
CA THR A 210 9.73 10.56 -41.00
C THR A 210 8.81 9.70 -41.87
N CYS A 211 7.58 9.44 -41.42
CA CYS A 211 6.58 8.65 -42.14
C CYS A 211 5.60 9.50 -42.98
N LEU A 212 5.80 10.83 -43.02
CA LEU A 212 5.10 11.80 -43.87
C LEU A 212 6.03 12.26 -45.00
#